data_AF-A0A0R1R8C6-F1
#
_entry.id   AF-A0A0R1R8C6-F1
#
_cell.length_a   1.000
_cell.length_b   1.000
_cell.length_c   1.000
_cell.angle_alpha   90.00
_cell.angle_beta   90.00
_cell.angle_gamma   90.00
#
_symmetry.space_group_name_H-M   'P 1'
#
loop_
_entity.id
_entity.type
_entity.pdbx_description
1 polymer ?
#
loop_
_entity_poly.entity_id
_entity_poly.type
_entity_poly.pdbx_seq_one_letter_code
_entity_poly.pdbx_strand_id
1 'polypeptide(L)'
;MKRALWLITILLLVGLLYWRTQLLRAAQPADIAPKATQSATNAKPTETLVKAKLKQQWTKQLAKNSDLPISIAVYSKQYGFTLAMNNHKTKAHTTASIVKVAMLTQLLHQHAQNHDTLSGTERAAAVGAIEHSNNVDATTLYHAIGQGQGLTTLFSNLNLSQSRAYASGWVSTTTASDQLK
;
A
#
# COMPACT_ATOMS: atom_id res chain seq x y z
N MET A 1 36.98 -37.15 -75.69
CA MET A 1 35.89 -37.75 -74.90
C MET A 1 36.38 -38.32 -73.55
N LYS A 2 37.03 -37.52 -72.69
CA LYS A 2 37.53 -37.98 -71.36
C LYS A 2 37.49 -36.88 -70.27
N ARG A 3 36.52 -35.97 -70.29
CA ARG A 3 36.40 -34.91 -69.25
C ARG A 3 34.99 -34.71 -68.66
N ALA A 4 33.99 -35.47 -69.10
CA ALA A 4 32.59 -35.30 -68.66
C ALA A 4 32.15 -36.28 -67.54
N LEU A 5 33.04 -37.13 -67.01
CA LEU A 5 32.68 -38.18 -66.03
C LEU A 5 33.26 -37.97 -64.63
N TRP A 6 33.81 -36.78 -64.32
CA TRP A 6 34.44 -36.47 -63.02
C TRP A 6 33.71 -35.39 -62.19
N LEU A 7 32.60 -34.84 -62.68
CA LEU A 7 31.82 -33.81 -61.94
C LEU A 7 30.57 -34.36 -61.23
N ILE A 8 30.13 -35.58 -61.56
CA ILE A 8 28.94 -36.20 -60.93
C ILE A 8 29.30 -36.91 -59.62
N THR A 9 30.53 -37.38 -59.46
CA THR A 9 31.01 -38.07 -58.24
C THR A 9 31.33 -37.13 -57.07
N ILE A 10 31.71 -35.86 -57.32
CA ILE A 10 32.04 -34.90 -56.25
C ILE A 10 30.77 -34.31 -55.62
N LEU A 11 29.70 -34.10 -56.39
CA LEU A 11 28.42 -33.60 -55.86
C LEU A 11 27.65 -34.64 -55.02
N LEU A 12 27.85 -35.94 -55.27
CA LEU A 12 27.25 -37.02 -54.46
C LEU A 12 27.97 -37.23 -53.11
N LEU A 13 29.29 -37.01 -53.04
CA LEU A 13 30.06 -37.14 -51.79
C LEU A 13 29.85 -35.97 -50.82
N VAL A 14 29.67 -34.74 -51.31
CA VAL A 14 29.33 -33.58 -50.47
C VAL A 14 27.90 -33.67 -49.93
N GLY A 15 26.96 -34.19 -50.73
CA GLY A 15 25.59 -34.46 -50.29
C GLY A 15 25.50 -35.55 -49.20
N LEU A 16 26.28 -36.63 -49.31
CA LEU A 16 26.31 -37.68 -48.29
C LEU A 16 26.97 -37.23 -46.97
N LEU A 17 27.97 -36.33 -47.00
CA LEU A 17 28.54 -35.75 -45.78
C LEU A 17 27.55 -34.79 -45.08
N TYR A 18 26.77 -34.02 -45.83
CA TYR A 18 25.77 -33.10 -45.26
C TYR A 18 24.54 -33.84 -44.68
N TRP A 19 24.19 -35.01 -45.22
CA TRP A 19 23.11 -35.85 -44.68
C TRP A 19 23.54 -36.60 -43.41
N ARG A 20 24.80 -37.04 -43.33
CA ARG A 20 25.35 -37.69 -42.11
C ARG A 20 25.46 -36.74 -40.91
N THR A 21 25.78 -35.47 -41.12
CA THR A 21 25.83 -34.49 -40.02
C THR A 21 24.44 -34.15 -39.48
N GLN A 22 23.38 -34.22 -40.30
CA GLN A 22 22.00 -34.04 -39.86
C GLN A 22 21.45 -35.27 -39.12
N LEU A 23 21.85 -36.49 -39.51
CA LEU A 23 21.40 -37.72 -38.83
C LEU A 23 22.07 -37.93 -37.46
N LEU A 24 23.30 -37.44 -37.24
CA LEU A 24 23.97 -37.50 -35.94
C LEU A 24 23.51 -36.41 -34.95
N ARG A 25 22.91 -35.31 -35.44
CA ARG A 25 22.29 -34.28 -34.59
C ARG A 25 20.87 -34.65 -34.13
N ALA A 26 20.21 -35.55 -34.86
CA ALA A 26 18.90 -36.12 -34.49
C ALA A 26 19.00 -37.28 -33.48
N ALA A 27 20.20 -37.83 -33.25
CA ALA A 27 20.46 -38.95 -32.34
C ALA A 27 21.32 -38.54 -31.14
N GLN A 28 21.37 -37.25 -30.81
CA GLN A 28 21.89 -36.83 -29.52
C GLN A 28 20.81 -37.17 -28.49
N PRO A 29 21.03 -38.08 -27.53
CA PRO A 29 20.12 -38.21 -26.40
C PRO A 29 19.98 -36.80 -25.84
N ALA A 30 18.75 -36.32 -25.74
CA ALA A 30 18.48 -35.03 -25.14
C ALA A 30 19.20 -35.03 -23.80
N ASP A 31 20.26 -34.22 -23.69
CA ASP A 31 20.92 -34.00 -22.43
C ASP A 31 19.82 -33.41 -21.56
N ILE A 32 19.30 -34.22 -20.64
CA ILE A 32 18.30 -33.81 -19.67
C ILE A 32 19.07 -32.90 -18.73
N ALA A 33 19.35 -31.68 -19.20
CA ALA A 33 19.58 -30.56 -18.32
C ALA A 33 18.43 -30.64 -17.32
N PRO A 34 18.69 -30.70 -16.01
CA PRO A 34 17.62 -30.72 -15.04
C PRO A 34 16.81 -29.46 -15.33
N LYS A 35 15.64 -29.66 -15.95
CA LYS A 35 14.63 -28.63 -16.09
C LYS A 35 14.38 -28.27 -14.65
N ALA A 36 14.93 -27.14 -14.21
CA ALA A 36 14.74 -26.65 -12.88
C ALA A 36 13.22 -26.64 -12.72
N THR A 37 12.73 -27.62 -11.97
CA THR A 37 11.34 -27.73 -11.64
C THR A 37 11.15 -26.49 -10.80
N GLN A 38 10.67 -25.41 -11.41
CA GLN A 38 10.02 -24.33 -10.70
C GLN A 38 8.82 -25.01 -10.05
N SER A 39 9.09 -25.65 -8.92
CA SER A 39 8.09 -25.82 -7.88
C SER A 39 7.63 -24.40 -7.65
N ALA A 40 6.49 -24.06 -8.25
CA ALA A 40 5.66 -22.98 -7.79
C ALA A 40 5.22 -23.39 -6.39
N THR A 41 6.14 -23.29 -5.43
CA THR A 41 5.78 -23.28 -4.03
C THR A 41 4.81 -22.12 -3.91
N ASN A 42 3.61 -22.38 -3.41
CA ASN A 42 2.64 -21.36 -2.96
C ASN A 42 3.19 -20.59 -1.74
N ALA A 43 4.46 -20.22 -1.78
CA ALA A 43 5.14 -19.46 -0.77
C ALA A 43 4.55 -18.05 -0.79
N LYS A 44 4.17 -17.59 0.40
CA LYS A 44 3.73 -16.22 0.62
C LYS A 44 4.77 -15.25 0.05
N PRO A 45 4.37 -14.18 -0.65
CA PRO A 45 5.29 -13.14 -1.12
C PRO A 45 6.17 -12.63 0.01
N THR A 46 7.39 -12.19 -0.29
CA THR A 46 8.22 -11.52 0.72
C THR A 46 7.69 -10.12 1.00
N GLU A 47 7.99 -9.58 2.19
CA GLU A 47 7.67 -8.20 2.56
C GLU A 47 8.16 -7.19 1.50
N THR A 48 9.41 -7.34 1.05
CA THR A 48 10.02 -6.49 0.02
C THR A 48 9.22 -6.51 -1.27
N LEU A 49 8.78 -7.69 -1.72
CA LEU A 49 7.96 -7.83 -2.92
C LEU A 49 6.59 -7.15 -2.75
N VAL A 50 5.96 -7.29 -1.58
CA VAL A 50 4.67 -6.63 -1.29
C VAL A 50 4.82 -5.10 -1.27
N LYS A 51 5.84 -4.57 -0.59
CA LYS A 51 6.13 -3.12 -0.58
C LYS A 51 6.36 -2.59 -1.99
N ALA A 52 7.15 -3.30 -2.81
CA ALA A 52 7.43 -2.92 -4.19
C ALA A 52 6.14 -2.89 -5.03
N LYS A 53 5.28 -3.91 -4.90
CA LYS A 53 3.99 -3.96 -5.59
C LYS A 53 3.06 -2.84 -5.15
N LEU A 54 2.96 -2.53 -3.84
CA LEU A 54 2.16 -1.41 -3.35
C LEU A 54 2.63 -0.07 -3.93
N LYS A 55 3.95 0.17 -3.97
CA LYS A 55 4.52 1.37 -4.60
C LYS A 55 4.20 1.45 -6.08
N GLN A 56 4.35 0.34 -6.81
CA GLN A 56 4.02 0.28 -8.24
C GLN A 56 2.54 0.60 -8.50
N GLN A 57 1.63 0.01 -7.70
CA GLN A 57 0.19 0.28 -7.84
C GLN A 57 -0.16 1.72 -7.48
N TRP A 58 0.45 2.27 -6.44
CA TRP A 58 0.32 3.68 -6.09
C TRP A 58 0.72 4.58 -7.26
N THR A 59 1.92 4.41 -7.83
CA THR A 59 2.38 5.18 -8.99
C THR A 59 1.41 5.07 -10.17
N LYS A 60 0.89 3.87 -10.46
CA LYS A 60 -0.09 3.65 -11.52
C LYS A 60 -1.40 4.41 -11.28
N GLN A 61 -1.90 4.44 -10.04
CA GLN A 61 -3.13 5.17 -9.71
C GLN A 61 -2.93 6.68 -9.71
N LEU A 62 -1.74 7.14 -9.30
CA LEU A 62 -1.42 8.57 -9.35
C LEU A 62 -1.25 9.12 -10.73
N ALA A 63 -0.79 8.33 -11.70
CA ALA A 63 -0.69 8.79 -13.08
C ALA A 63 -2.04 9.31 -13.64
N LYS A 64 -3.16 8.90 -13.03
CA LYS A 64 -4.51 9.38 -13.39
C LYS A 64 -4.92 10.68 -12.68
N ASN A 65 -4.21 11.07 -11.63
CA ASN A 65 -4.56 12.16 -10.71
C ASN A 65 -3.30 12.92 -10.25
N SER A 66 -2.32 13.13 -11.15
CA SER A 66 -0.98 13.60 -10.79
C SER A 66 -0.98 14.96 -10.08
N ASP A 67 -1.98 15.77 -10.37
CA ASP A 67 -2.08 17.16 -9.95
C ASP A 67 -2.82 17.32 -8.62
N LEU A 68 -3.47 16.25 -8.12
CA LEU A 68 -4.16 16.26 -6.83
C LEU A 68 -3.17 15.96 -5.69
N PRO A 69 -3.26 16.63 -4.53
CA PRO A 69 -2.43 16.33 -3.37
C PRO A 69 -2.94 15.08 -2.65
N ILE A 70 -2.34 13.93 -2.92
CA ILE A 70 -2.75 12.64 -2.37
C ILE A 70 -1.62 12.06 -1.50
N SER A 71 -1.97 11.72 -0.27
CA SER A 71 -1.13 10.92 0.62
C SER A 71 -1.84 9.66 1.07
N ILE A 72 -1.09 8.58 1.25
CA ILE A 72 -1.57 7.33 1.82
C ILE A 72 -0.57 6.80 2.84
N ALA A 73 -1.08 6.09 3.84
CA ALA A 73 -0.29 5.30 4.75
C ALA A 73 -1.00 3.96 4.98
N VAL A 74 -0.23 2.87 4.95
CA VAL A 74 -0.74 1.52 5.12
C VAL A 74 0.11 0.80 6.15
N TYR A 75 -0.53 0.27 7.19
CA TYR A 75 0.06 -0.71 8.08
C TYR A 75 -0.36 -2.12 7.66
N SER A 76 0.59 -3.03 7.53
CA SER A 76 0.33 -4.43 7.25
C SER A 76 0.74 -5.30 8.44
N LYS A 77 -0.26 -5.75 9.21
CA LYS A 77 -0.05 -6.71 10.31
C LYS A 77 0.56 -8.02 9.82
N GLN A 78 0.16 -8.50 8.65
CA GLN A 78 0.63 -9.77 8.07
C GLN A 78 2.13 -9.77 7.73
N TYR A 79 2.69 -8.60 7.42
CA TYR A 79 4.08 -8.44 7.00
C TYR A 79 4.89 -7.56 7.94
N GLY A 80 4.31 -7.07 9.04
CA GLY A 80 5.01 -6.31 10.08
C GLY A 80 5.56 -4.94 9.63
N PHE A 81 4.98 -4.30 8.61
CA PHE A 81 5.50 -3.03 8.11
C PHE A 81 4.45 -1.92 7.99
N THR A 82 4.92 -0.68 8.03
CA THR A 82 4.18 0.50 7.61
C THR A 82 4.81 1.08 6.34
N LEU A 83 3.98 1.55 5.41
CA LEU A 83 4.39 2.22 4.17
C LEU A 83 3.56 3.48 4.00
N ALA A 84 4.23 4.63 3.93
CA ALA A 84 3.61 5.91 3.63
C ALA A 84 4.13 6.45 2.29
N MET A 85 3.23 7.03 1.49
CA MET A 85 3.53 7.61 0.18
C MET A 85 2.74 8.90 0.00
N ASN A 86 3.32 9.87 -0.70
CA ASN A 86 2.77 11.21 -0.88
C ASN A 86 3.36 11.85 -2.14
N ASN A 87 2.57 12.59 -2.91
CA ASN A 87 3.01 13.23 -4.16
C ASN A 87 3.11 14.75 -4.10
N HIS A 88 2.81 15.37 -2.97
CA HIS A 88 2.74 16.82 -2.85
C HIS A 88 3.71 17.36 -1.79
N LYS A 89 4.12 18.63 -1.87
CA LYS A 89 5.07 19.22 -0.89
C LYS A 89 4.48 19.25 0.52
N THR A 90 3.22 19.69 0.62
CA THR A 90 2.45 19.67 1.87
C THR A 90 1.91 18.27 2.10
N LYS A 91 2.33 17.64 3.20
CA LYS A 91 1.85 16.31 3.64
C LYS A 91 0.60 16.38 4.52
N ALA A 92 0.30 17.56 5.06
CA ALA A 92 -0.83 17.78 5.93
C ALA A 92 -2.10 18.04 5.12
N HIS A 93 -3.21 17.45 5.56
CA HIS A 93 -4.53 17.60 4.96
C HIS A 93 -5.50 18.08 6.04
N THR A 94 -6.47 18.91 5.66
CA THR A 94 -7.61 19.21 6.53
C THR A 94 -8.35 17.91 6.84
N THR A 95 -8.64 17.67 8.11
CA THR A 95 -9.25 16.42 8.59
C THR A 95 -10.67 16.21 8.05
N ALA A 96 -11.44 17.29 7.88
CA ALA A 96 -12.88 17.21 7.71
C ALA A 96 -13.49 16.31 8.80
N SER A 97 -14.46 15.44 8.45
CA SER A 97 -15.19 14.65 9.45
C SER A 97 -14.37 13.56 10.14
N ILE A 98 -13.14 13.24 9.69
CA ILE A 98 -12.32 12.21 10.38
C ILE A 98 -11.90 12.66 11.79
N VAL A 99 -11.92 13.98 12.07
CA VAL A 99 -11.64 14.52 13.41
C VAL A 99 -12.62 14.01 14.48
N LYS A 100 -13.82 13.55 14.09
CA LYS A 100 -14.83 13.00 15.01
C LYS A 100 -14.33 11.77 15.75
N VAL A 101 -13.50 10.95 15.09
CA VAL A 101 -12.83 9.82 15.72
C VAL A 101 -11.89 10.30 16.81
N ALA A 102 -11.07 11.33 16.52
CA ALA A 102 -10.19 11.94 17.53
C ALA A 102 -11.00 12.52 18.71
N MET A 103 -12.14 13.14 18.47
CA MET A 103 -13.00 13.65 19.55
C MET A 103 -13.50 12.54 20.45
N LEU A 104 -14.04 11.46 19.88
CA LEU A 104 -14.51 10.33 20.66
C LEU A 104 -13.35 9.65 21.41
N THR A 105 -12.18 9.47 20.78
CA THR A 105 -11.01 8.89 21.45
C THR A 105 -10.57 9.72 22.66
N GLN A 106 -10.52 11.05 22.52
CA GLN A 106 -10.16 11.92 23.64
C GLN A 106 -11.21 11.87 24.76
N LEU A 107 -12.50 11.84 24.40
CA LEU A 107 -13.57 11.73 25.38
C LEU A 107 -13.49 10.44 26.18
N LEU A 108 -13.33 9.30 25.48
CA LEU A 108 -13.14 7.99 26.11
C LEU A 108 -11.89 7.97 26.99
N HIS A 109 -10.80 8.61 26.55
CA HIS A 109 -9.58 8.71 27.34
C HIS A 109 -9.79 9.50 28.64
N GLN A 110 -10.47 10.65 28.60
CA GLN A 110 -10.78 11.45 29.79
C GLN A 110 -11.63 10.68 30.80
N HIS A 111 -12.68 9.99 30.32
CA HIS A 111 -13.52 9.13 31.16
C HIS A 111 -12.72 7.98 31.79
N ALA A 112 -11.84 7.33 31.01
CA ALA A 112 -10.97 6.29 31.53
C ALA A 112 -10.00 6.79 32.60
N GLN A 113 -9.43 8.00 32.44
CA GLN A 113 -8.57 8.62 33.47
C GLN A 113 -9.34 8.95 34.75
N ASN A 114 -10.63 9.28 34.64
CA ASN A 114 -11.50 9.60 35.77
C ASN A 114 -12.20 8.38 36.37
N HIS A 115 -11.94 7.18 35.85
CA HIS A 115 -12.63 5.95 36.23
C HIS A 115 -14.17 6.02 36.12
N ASP A 116 -14.66 6.71 35.09
CA ASP A 116 -16.10 6.88 34.83
C ASP A 116 -16.47 6.41 33.40
N THR A 117 -17.75 6.48 33.08
CA THR A 117 -18.34 6.07 31.81
C THR A 117 -19.07 7.23 31.15
N LEU A 118 -19.20 7.17 29.82
CA LEU A 118 -19.97 8.16 29.07
C LEU A 118 -21.40 8.29 29.60
N SER A 119 -21.82 9.52 29.83
CA SER A 119 -23.22 9.87 30.08
C SER A 119 -24.13 9.48 28.91
N GLY A 120 -25.44 9.45 29.14
CA GLY A 120 -26.43 9.19 28.09
C GLY A 120 -26.31 10.17 26.92
N THR A 121 -26.08 11.46 27.21
CA THR A 121 -25.90 12.51 26.20
C THR A 121 -24.63 12.31 25.39
N GLU A 122 -23.50 12.04 26.04
CA GLU A 122 -22.23 11.78 25.34
C GLU A 122 -22.32 10.54 24.46
N ARG A 123 -23.00 9.48 24.94
CA ARG A 123 -23.22 8.26 24.15
C ARG A 123 -24.07 8.53 22.91
N ALA A 124 -25.17 9.27 23.06
CA ALA A 124 -26.02 9.64 21.93
C ALA A 124 -25.25 10.50 20.91
N ALA A 125 -24.48 11.48 21.40
CA ALA A 125 -23.63 12.32 20.57
C ALA A 125 -22.53 11.52 19.87
N ALA A 126 -21.93 10.52 20.54
CA ALA A 126 -20.96 9.63 19.92
C ALA A 126 -21.55 8.84 18.76
N VAL A 127 -22.75 8.26 18.93
CA VAL A 127 -23.48 7.55 17.87
C VAL A 127 -23.80 8.47 16.69
N GLY A 128 -24.36 9.64 16.95
CA GLY A 128 -24.70 10.61 15.91
C GLY A 128 -23.47 11.11 15.14
N ALA A 129 -22.38 11.43 15.86
CA ALA A 129 -21.14 11.89 15.25
C ALA A 129 -20.43 10.80 14.45
N ILE A 130 -20.35 9.56 14.94
CA ILE A 130 -19.56 8.51 14.29
C ILE A 130 -20.34 7.81 13.17
N GLU A 131 -21.59 7.42 13.43
CA GLU A 131 -22.36 6.62 12.46
C GLU A 131 -23.02 7.48 11.39
N HIS A 132 -23.41 8.71 11.74
CA HIS A 132 -24.15 9.60 10.85
C HIS A 132 -23.35 10.84 10.44
N SER A 133 -22.12 10.99 10.96
CA SER A 133 -21.30 12.19 10.73
C SER A 133 -22.02 13.48 11.13
N ASN A 134 -22.95 13.42 12.09
CA ASN A 134 -23.75 14.58 12.50
C ASN A 134 -22.85 15.66 13.12
N ASN A 135 -22.95 16.89 12.62
CA ASN A 135 -22.09 17.99 13.05
C ASN A 135 -22.53 18.64 14.38
N VAL A 136 -23.81 18.57 14.73
CA VAL A 136 -24.33 19.06 16.02
C VAL A 136 -23.83 18.13 17.12
N ASP A 137 -23.98 16.83 16.93
CA ASP A 137 -23.49 15.83 17.88
C ASP A 137 -21.97 15.88 18.05
N ALA A 138 -21.25 16.06 16.95
CA ALA A 138 -19.81 16.24 17.03
C ALA A 138 -19.39 17.55 17.71
N THR A 139 -20.19 18.61 17.61
CA THR A 139 -19.97 19.85 18.36
C THR A 139 -20.15 19.60 19.86
N THR A 140 -21.14 18.80 20.25
CA THR A 140 -21.29 18.32 21.64
C THR A 140 -20.04 17.59 22.13
N LEU A 141 -19.51 16.64 21.35
CA LEU A 141 -18.25 15.95 21.69
C LEU A 141 -17.07 16.92 21.79
N TYR A 142 -16.96 17.88 20.87
CA TYR A 142 -15.90 18.88 20.87
C TYR A 142 -15.90 19.72 22.13
N HIS A 143 -17.07 20.13 22.61
CA HIS A 143 -17.18 20.84 23.89
C HIS A 143 -16.83 19.95 25.07
N ALA A 144 -17.31 18.70 25.09
CA ALA A 144 -17.05 17.74 26.16
C ALA A 144 -15.55 17.49 26.38
N ILE A 145 -14.75 17.48 25.31
CA ILE A 145 -13.30 17.26 25.43
C ILE A 145 -12.48 18.49 25.83
N GLY A 146 -13.11 19.66 26.03
CA GLY A 146 -12.39 20.93 26.22
C GLY A 146 -11.91 21.55 24.91
N GLN A 147 -12.65 21.34 23.82
CA GLN A 147 -12.45 21.97 22.51
C GLN A 147 -11.06 21.67 21.93
N GLY A 148 -10.43 22.65 21.27
CA GLY A 148 -9.17 22.48 20.54
C GLY A 148 -8.00 22.06 21.43
N GLN A 149 -8.07 22.41 22.72
CA GLN A 149 -7.09 21.96 23.70
C GLN A 149 -7.22 20.45 23.96
N GLY A 150 -8.44 19.92 23.98
CA GLY A 150 -8.69 18.47 24.05
C GLY A 150 -8.07 17.72 22.87
N LEU A 151 -8.28 18.22 21.64
CA LEU A 151 -7.66 17.66 20.44
C LEU A 151 -6.14 17.75 20.49
N THR A 152 -5.59 18.90 20.91
CA THR A 152 -4.14 19.10 21.02
C THR A 152 -3.52 18.14 22.04
N THR A 153 -4.21 17.93 23.17
CA THR A 153 -3.80 16.98 24.20
C THR A 153 -3.77 15.56 23.65
N LEU A 154 -4.83 15.14 22.94
CA LEU A 154 -4.86 13.82 22.30
C LEU A 154 -3.72 13.65 21.30
N PHE A 155 -3.53 14.61 20.41
CA PHE A 155 -2.49 14.54 19.38
C PHE A 155 -1.10 14.43 20.01
N SER A 156 -0.87 15.10 21.14
CA SER A 156 0.38 14.94 21.89
C SER A 156 0.49 13.56 22.53
N ASN A 157 -0.56 13.05 23.18
CA ASN A 157 -0.55 11.77 23.87
C ASN A 157 -0.36 10.57 22.94
N LEU A 158 -0.86 10.68 21.70
CA LEU A 158 -0.71 9.65 20.65
C LEU A 158 0.51 9.89 19.75
N ASN A 159 1.36 10.88 20.07
CA ASN A 159 2.52 11.28 19.28
C ASN A 159 2.16 11.60 17.81
N LEU A 160 1.00 12.21 17.55
CA LEU A 160 0.57 12.71 16.24
C LEU A 160 1.24 14.06 15.92
N SER A 161 2.57 14.08 15.86
CA SER A 161 3.38 15.29 15.81
C SER A 161 3.23 16.13 14.53
N GLN A 162 2.49 15.65 13.54
CA GLN A 162 2.17 16.38 12.30
C GLN A 162 0.68 16.70 12.19
N SER A 163 -0.07 16.51 13.27
CA SER A 163 -1.48 16.87 13.39
C SER A 163 -1.64 18.12 14.25
N ARG A 164 -2.56 19.00 13.88
CA ARG A 164 -2.81 20.28 14.57
C ARG A 164 -4.29 20.59 14.64
N ALA A 165 -4.74 21.01 15.82
CA ALA A 165 -6.01 21.70 15.99
C ALA A 165 -5.79 23.23 15.87
N TYR A 166 -6.81 23.95 15.41
CA TYR A 166 -6.78 25.41 15.28
C TYR A 166 -7.86 26.05 16.17
N ALA A 167 -7.74 27.35 16.42
CA ALA A 167 -8.59 28.07 17.38
C ALA A 167 -10.06 28.25 16.93
N SER A 168 -10.35 28.18 15.62
CA SER A 168 -11.67 28.43 15.08
C SER A 168 -12.43 27.12 14.87
N GLY A 169 -13.43 26.87 15.72
CA GLY A 169 -14.19 25.62 15.73
C GLY A 169 -13.27 24.40 15.90
N TRP A 170 -13.69 23.28 15.33
CA TRP A 170 -12.96 22.01 15.23
C TRP A 170 -12.06 21.86 13.98
N VAL A 171 -11.64 22.98 13.36
CA VAL A 171 -10.70 22.93 12.23
C VAL A 171 -9.39 22.27 12.69
N SER A 172 -8.92 21.30 11.92
CA SER A 172 -7.69 20.57 12.20
C SER A 172 -7.04 20.05 10.92
N THR A 173 -5.73 19.81 10.98
CA THR A 173 -4.96 19.13 9.94
C THR A 173 -4.29 17.88 10.50
N THR A 174 -4.04 16.90 9.64
CA THR A 174 -3.35 15.65 9.95
C THR A 174 -2.51 15.18 8.77
N THR A 175 -1.64 14.19 8.98
CA THR A 175 -1.01 13.42 7.90
C THR A 175 -1.57 12.01 7.84
N ALA A 176 -1.46 11.33 6.69
CA ALA A 176 -1.85 9.92 6.58
C ALA A 176 -1.08 9.03 7.57
N SER A 177 0.20 9.32 7.81
CA SER A 177 1.02 8.58 8.77
C SER A 177 0.55 8.75 10.22
N ASP A 178 0.09 9.94 10.59
CA ASP A 178 -0.48 10.16 11.93
C ASP A 178 -1.81 9.44 12.10
N GLN A 179 -2.64 9.35 11.05
CA GLN A 179 -3.92 8.62 11.10
C GLN A 179 -3.77 7.08 11.21
N LEU A 180 -2.54 6.53 11.14
CA LEU A 180 -2.30 5.11 11.41
C LEU A 180 -1.99 4.80 12.88
N LYS A 181 -1.65 5.80 13.68
CA LYS A 181 -1.33 5.64 15.11
C LYS A 181 -2.62 5.62 15.91
#